data_AF-A0A1K1X8L6-F1
#
_entry.id   AF-A0A1K1X8L6-F1
#
_cell.length_a   1.000
_cell.length_b   1.000
_cell.length_c   1.000
_cell.angle_alpha   90.00
_cell.angle_beta   90.00
_cell.angle_gamma   90.00
#
_symmetry.space_group_name_H-M   'P 1'
#
loop_
_entity.id
_entity.type
_entity.pdbx_description
1 polymer ?
#
loop_
_entity_poly.entity_id
_entity_poly.type
_entity_poly.pdbx_seq_one_letter_code
_entity_poly.pdbx_strand_id
1 'polypeptide(L)'
;MVTKETRHILLELQLYLISKGKNQDEIDEVMDELTTHAVEAEKDGKTGEDVFGGDPRGFADELAKELSRNHKDWVPFVSAFLIGSLFYMMLADAISQSLSYSWYALIGYPLIIVANVIMTIVMFRASAFQTSRRAFFYFWILGVFQMTALITVKLLDQKLGTPLLVLTSSQRWGVILLLLLCIVLLNAILKANMMSLIPLIFFGPQLLFEWLGWTSPLMLLFTSLVSIVILVLLTIAFLQKTNKKNEHLM
;
A
#
# COMPACT_ATOMS: atom_id res chain seq x y z
N MET A 1 -11.32 -9.00 27.79
CA MET A 1 -10.19 -8.71 26.89
C MET A 1 -9.25 -9.88 26.96
N VAL A 2 -8.74 -10.35 25.81
CA VAL A 2 -7.81 -11.49 25.76
C VAL A 2 -6.37 -11.11 26.12
N THR A 3 -5.55 -12.09 26.52
CA THR A 3 -4.11 -11.92 26.75
C THR A 3 -3.35 -11.49 25.49
N LYS A 4 -2.11 -11.01 25.66
CA LYS A 4 -1.25 -10.58 24.53
C LYS A 4 -0.92 -11.72 23.57
N GLU A 5 -0.76 -12.92 24.09
CA GLU A 5 -0.42 -14.12 23.32
C GLU A 5 -1.59 -14.53 22.42
N THR A 6 -2.77 -14.74 23.01
CA THR A 6 -4.01 -15.05 22.30
C THR A 6 -4.36 -13.98 21.26
N ARG A 7 -4.17 -12.70 21.60
CA ARG A 7 -4.33 -11.60 20.64
C ARG A 7 -3.37 -11.72 19.46
N HIS A 8 -2.11 -12.09 19.70
CA HIS A 8 -1.13 -12.27 18.64
C HIS A 8 -1.55 -13.42 17.71
N ILE A 9 -2.04 -14.53 18.25
CA ILE A 9 -2.55 -15.67 17.45
C ILE A 9 -3.72 -15.23 16.57
N LEU A 10 -4.70 -14.53 17.14
CA LEU A 10 -5.86 -13.99 16.40
C LEU A 10 -5.44 -13.05 15.26
N LEU A 11 -4.47 -12.16 15.50
CA LEU A 11 -3.95 -11.26 14.47
C LEU A 11 -3.23 -12.00 13.34
N GLU A 12 -2.43 -13.02 13.68
CA GLU A 12 -1.75 -13.86 12.69
C GLU A 12 -2.73 -14.70 11.86
N LEU A 13 -3.81 -15.20 12.49
CA LEU A 13 -4.92 -15.88 11.82
C LEU A 13 -5.59 -14.96 10.80
N GLN A 14 -6.03 -13.78 11.23
CA GLN A 14 -6.68 -12.80 10.36
C GLN A 14 -5.76 -12.44 9.18
N LEU A 15 -4.49 -12.14 9.45
CA LEU A 15 -3.50 -11.80 8.42
C LEU A 15 -3.33 -12.94 7.41
N TYR A 16 -3.25 -14.18 7.88
CA TYR A 16 -3.08 -15.34 7.02
C TYR A 16 -4.29 -15.58 6.11
N LEU A 17 -5.52 -15.46 6.65
CA LEU A 17 -6.75 -15.61 5.88
C LEU A 17 -6.90 -14.52 4.81
N ILE A 18 -6.57 -13.27 5.16
CA ILE A 18 -6.51 -12.15 4.21
C ILE A 18 -5.50 -12.46 3.09
N SER A 19 -4.31 -12.93 3.45
CA SER A 19 -3.26 -13.28 2.47
C SER A 19 -3.67 -14.42 1.53
N LYS A 20 -4.63 -15.26 1.93
CA LYS A 20 -5.23 -16.33 1.11
C LYS A 20 -6.34 -15.83 0.18
N GLY A 21 -6.71 -14.56 0.27
CA GLY A 21 -7.80 -13.96 -0.50
C GLY A 21 -9.17 -14.48 -0.09
N LYS A 22 -9.37 -14.76 1.20
CA LYS A 22 -10.67 -15.14 1.74
C LYS A 22 -11.62 -13.95 1.83
N ASN A 23 -12.91 -14.24 1.85
CA ASN A 23 -13.93 -13.21 1.95
C ASN A 23 -13.75 -12.43 3.26
N GLN A 24 -13.66 -11.10 3.17
CA GLN A 24 -13.40 -10.25 4.32
C GLN A 24 -14.53 -10.30 5.34
N ASP A 25 -15.79 -10.34 4.90
CA ASP A 25 -16.95 -10.37 5.79
C ASP A 25 -16.98 -11.68 6.60
N GLU A 26 -16.69 -12.81 5.95
CA GLU A 26 -16.61 -14.11 6.63
C GLU A 26 -15.39 -14.20 7.56
N ILE A 27 -14.25 -13.58 7.18
CA ILE A 27 -13.10 -13.46 8.08
C ILE A 27 -13.51 -12.69 9.33
N ASP A 28 -14.15 -11.53 9.17
CA ASP A 28 -14.50 -10.69 10.31
C ASP A 28 -15.53 -11.36 11.24
N GLU A 29 -16.52 -12.08 10.70
CA GLU A 29 -17.47 -12.89 11.46
C GLU A 29 -16.77 -14.00 12.25
N VAL A 30 -15.93 -14.79 11.59
CA VAL A 30 -15.19 -15.88 12.24
C VAL A 30 -14.21 -15.33 13.28
N MET A 31 -13.54 -14.21 13.01
CA MET A 31 -12.63 -13.59 13.97
C MET A 31 -13.36 -13.06 15.21
N ASP A 32 -14.59 -12.56 15.08
CA ASP A 32 -15.41 -12.13 16.21
C ASP A 32 -15.85 -13.33 17.08
N GLU A 33 -16.26 -14.42 16.44
CA GLU A 33 -16.58 -15.67 17.11
C GLU A 33 -15.36 -16.25 17.85
N LEU A 34 -14.22 -16.39 17.16
CA LEU A 34 -12.98 -16.88 17.77
C LEU A 34 -12.48 -15.99 18.90
N THR A 35 -12.68 -14.67 18.80
CA THR A 35 -12.35 -13.74 19.87
C THR A 35 -13.26 -13.94 21.08
N THR A 36 -14.55 -14.15 20.86
CA THR A 36 -15.53 -14.42 21.92
C THR A 36 -15.19 -15.72 22.65
N HIS A 37 -14.97 -16.82 21.92
CA HIS A 37 -14.57 -18.12 22.48
C HIS A 37 -13.25 -18.03 23.25
N ALA A 38 -12.28 -17.27 22.73
CA ALA A 38 -11.00 -17.06 23.41
C ALA A 38 -11.17 -16.28 24.73
N VAL A 39 -12.05 -15.27 24.78
CA VAL A 39 -12.36 -14.55 26.03
C VAL A 39 -12.99 -15.47 27.07
N GLU A 40 -13.88 -16.37 26.66
CA GLU A 40 -14.52 -17.33 27.57
C GLU A 40 -13.53 -18.38 28.07
N ALA A 41 -12.73 -18.95 27.19
CA ALA A 41 -11.72 -19.95 27.55
C ALA A 41 -10.66 -19.39 28.51
N GLU A 42 -10.21 -18.15 28.31
CA GLU A 42 -9.26 -17.51 29.23
C GLU A 42 -9.88 -17.21 30.62
N LYS A 43 -11.19 -16.95 30.70
CA LYS A 43 -11.89 -16.84 32.01
C LYS A 43 -11.87 -18.15 32.78
N ASP A 44 -11.91 -19.27 32.06
CA ASP A 44 -11.80 -20.62 32.62
C ASP A 44 -10.33 -21.05 32.88
N GLY A 45 -9.37 -20.14 32.68
CA GLY A 45 -7.95 -20.38 32.93
C GLY A 45 -7.22 -21.14 31.82
N LYS A 46 -7.83 -21.30 30.64
CA LYS A 46 -7.18 -21.90 29.46
C LYS A 46 -6.29 -20.88 28.75
N THR A 47 -5.22 -21.37 28.15
CA THR A 47 -4.27 -20.56 27.36
C THR A 47 -4.73 -20.43 25.90
N GLY A 48 -4.14 -19.51 25.14
CA GLY A 48 -4.39 -19.40 23.70
C GLY A 48 -4.04 -20.69 22.94
N GLU A 49 -2.99 -21.41 23.33
CA GLU A 49 -2.65 -22.73 22.77
C GLU A 49 -3.71 -23.79 23.08
N ASP A 50 -4.40 -23.71 24.22
CA ASP A 50 -5.50 -24.63 24.55
C ASP A 50 -6.76 -24.38 23.69
N VAL A 51 -6.91 -23.15 23.16
CA VAL A 51 -8.05 -22.74 22.33
C VAL A 51 -7.78 -23.02 20.85
N PHE A 52 -6.59 -22.66 20.36
CA PHE A 52 -6.23 -22.74 18.94
C PHE A 52 -5.35 -23.94 18.59
N GLY A 53 -4.94 -24.71 19.59
CA GLY A 53 -4.03 -25.85 19.46
C GLY A 53 -2.55 -25.43 19.37
N GLY A 54 -1.67 -26.42 19.48
CA GLY A 54 -0.21 -26.23 19.36
C GLY A 54 0.30 -25.95 17.94
N ASP A 55 -0.59 -25.99 16.93
CA ASP A 55 -0.29 -25.56 15.54
C ASP A 55 -1.34 -24.55 15.04
N PRO A 56 -1.24 -23.27 15.46
CA PRO A 56 -2.15 -22.22 15.01
C PRO A 56 -2.16 -22.02 13.49
N ARG A 57 -1.06 -22.37 12.81
CA ARG A 57 -0.97 -22.28 11.35
C ARG A 57 -1.76 -23.39 10.67
N GLY A 58 -1.68 -24.62 11.20
CA GLY A 58 -2.51 -25.74 10.77
C GLY A 58 -3.99 -25.43 10.92
N PHE A 59 -4.38 -24.89 12.08
CA PHE A 59 -5.74 -24.39 12.32
C PHE A 59 -6.16 -23.33 11.29
N ALA A 60 -5.29 -22.35 11.00
CA ALA A 60 -5.55 -21.33 9.98
C ALA A 60 -5.74 -21.92 8.56
N ASP A 61 -5.00 -22.98 8.23
CA ASP A 61 -5.11 -23.65 6.93
C ASP A 61 -6.39 -24.47 6.79
N GLU A 62 -6.89 -25.08 7.87
CA GLU A 62 -8.19 -25.76 7.91
C GLU A 62 -9.34 -24.76 7.81
N LEU A 63 -9.29 -23.68 8.60
CA LEU A 63 -10.26 -22.60 8.56
C LEU A 63 -10.33 -21.94 7.17
N ALA A 64 -9.17 -21.79 6.53
CA ALA A 64 -9.07 -21.32 5.15
C ALA A 64 -9.65 -22.32 4.12
N LYS A 65 -10.09 -23.53 4.45
CA LYS A 65 -10.81 -24.39 3.49
C LYS A 65 -12.31 -24.14 3.51
N GLU A 66 -12.84 -23.72 4.67
CA GLU A 66 -14.26 -23.50 4.89
C GLU A 66 -14.72 -22.15 4.35
N LEU A 67 -13.85 -21.14 4.46
CA LEU A 67 -14.13 -19.78 3.98
C LEU A 67 -14.16 -19.70 2.45
N SER A 68 -15.09 -18.92 1.90
CA SER A 68 -15.17 -18.65 0.47
C SER A 68 -14.04 -17.70 0.01
N ARG A 69 -13.73 -17.73 -1.29
CA ARG A 69 -12.85 -16.71 -1.91
C ARG A 69 -13.72 -15.69 -2.61
N ASN A 70 -13.58 -14.42 -2.22
CA ASN A 70 -14.23 -13.33 -2.91
C ASN A 70 -13.20 -12.45 -3.63
N HIS A 71 -12.89 -12.82 -4.88
CA HIS A 71 -11.98 -12.05 -5.72
C HIS A 71 -12.58 -10.72 -6.20
N LYS A 72 -13.91 -10.59 -6.18
CA LYS A 72 -14.62 -9.45 -6.78
C LYS A 72 -14.36 -8.15 -6.03
N ASP A 73 -14.08 -8.23 -4.73
CA ASP A 73 -13.85 -7.05 -3.90
C ASP A 73 -12.39 -6.56 -3.97
N TRP A 74 -11.44 -7.47 -4.21
CA TRP A 74 -10.02 -7.14 -4.31
C TRP A 74 -9.60 -6.64 -5.70
N VAL A 75 -10.27 -7.07 -6.76
CA VAL A 75 -9.92 -6.69 -8.14
C VAL A 75 -9.96 -5.16 -8.36
N PRO A 76 -11.00 -4.41 -7.93
CA PRO A 76 -11.02 -2.97 -8.05
C PRO A 76 -9.84 -2.32 -7.31
N PHE A 77 -9.53 -2.79 -6.11
CA PHE A 77 -8.42 -2.26 -5.33
C PHE A 77 -7.05 -2.51 -5.98
N VAL A 78 -6.79 -3.74 -6.44
CA VAL A 78 -5.54 -4.08 -7.13
C VAL A 78 -5.42 -3.31 -8.44
N SER A 79 -6.49 -3.26 -9.24
CA SER A 79 -6.50 -2.51 -10.51
C SER A 79 -6.23 -1.01 -10.29
N ALA A 80 -6.84 -0.43 -9.27
CA ALA A 80 -6.62 0.95 -8.85
C ALA A 80 -5.18 1.20 -8.42
N PHE A 81 -4.60 0.28 -7.65
CA PHE A 81 -3.20 0.36 -7.24
C PHE A 81 -2.26 0.31 -8.45
N LEU A 82 -2.51 -0.58 -9.41
CA LEU A 82 -1.70 -0.69 -10.63
C LEU A 82 -1.79 0.60 -11.48
N ILE A 83 -3.00 1.05 -11.80
CA ILE A 83 -3.24 2.23 -12.62
C ILE A 83 -2.75 3.50 -11.91
N GLY A 84 -3.06 3.63 -10.62
CA GLY A 84 -2.65 4.76 -9.80
C GLY A 84 -1.13 4.86 -9.68
N SER A 85 -0.43 3.73 -9.53
CA SER A 85 1.03 3.68 -9.49
C SER A 85 1.66 4.13 -10.81
N LEU A 86 1.06 3.75 -11.95
CA LEU A 86 1.49 4.23 -13.27
C LEU A 86 1.27 5.74 -13.43
N PHE A 87 0.09 6.25 -13.07
CA PHE A 87 -0.16 7.71 -13.10
C PHE A 87 0.79 8.48 -12.19
N TYR A 88 1.11 7.93 -11.01
CA TYR A 88 2.06 8.53 -10.09
C TYR A 88 3.46 8.63 -10.70
N MET A 89 3.97 7.54 -11.30
CA MET A 89 5.25 7.55 -12.00
C MET A 89 5.26 8.56 -13.14
N MET A 90 4.22 8.55 -13.98
CA MET A 90 4.13 9.46 -15.11
C MET A 90 4.08 10.93 -14.69
N LEU A 91 3.41 11.21 -13.57
CA LEU A 91 3.35 12.56 -12.98
C LEU A 91 4.71 13.00 -12.44
N ALA A 92 5.45 12.10 -11.77
CA ALA A 92 6.81 12.37 -11.30
C ALA A 92 7.79 12.68 -12.45
N ASP A 93 7.72 11.91 -13.53
CA ASP A 93 8.53 12.12 -14.73
C ASP A 93 8.12 13.41 -15.46
N ALA A 94 6.82 13.75 -15.48
CA ALA A 94 6.32 15.01 -16.01
C ALA A 94 6.86 16.22 -15.23
N ILE A 95 6.87 16.16 -13.91
CA ILE A 95 7.39 17.24 -13.04
C ILE A 95 8.90 17.39 -13.21
N SER A 96 9.64 16.28 -13.28
CA SER A 96 11.10 16.29 -13.45
C SER A 96 11.59 16.63 -14.87
N GLN A 97 10.66 16.99 -15.77
CA GLN A 97 10.91 17.35 -17.17
C GLN A 97 11.50 16.21 -18.02
N SER A 98 11.45 14.97 -17.53
CA SER A 98 11.98 13.78 -18.21
C SER A 98 10.86 12.97 -18.87
N LEU A 99 10.05 13.62 -19.72
CA LEU A 99 8.99 12.95 -20.48
C LEU A 99 9.54 12.25 -21.74
N SER A 100 10.56 11.43 -21.54
CA SER A 100 11.14 10.55 -22.53
C SER A 100 10.93 9.11 -22.08
N TYR A 101 10.04 8.37 -22.75
CA TYR A 101 9.84 6.95 -22.45
C TYR A 101 10.36 6.08 -23.59
N SER A 102 11.20 5.10 -23.26
CA SER A 102 11.55 4.01 -24.17
C SER A 102 10.64 2.79 -23.98
N TRP A 103 10.80 1.78 -24.84
CA TRP A 103 10.16 0.48 -24.66
C TRP A 103 10.47 -0.16 -23.30
N TYR A 104 11.67 0.08 -22.75
CA TYR A 104 12.07 -0.45 -21.45
C TYR A 104 11.23 0.15 -20.32
N ALA A 105 10.97 1.45 -20.33
CA ALA A 105 10.10 2.08 -19.34
C ALA A 105 8.63 1.65 -19.52
N LEU A 106 8.12 1.68 -20.77
CA LEU A 106 6.72 1.37 -21.08
C LEU A 106 6.32 -0.06 -20.68
N ILE A 107 7.22 -1.03 -20.84
CA ILE A 107 6.95 -2.43 -20.49
C ILE A 107 7.46 -2.75 -19.09
N GLY A 108 8.64 -2.23 -18.72
CA GLY A 108 9.32 -2.55 -17.46
C GLY A 108 8.57 -2.05 -16.23
N TYR A 109 8.04 -0.82 -16.25
CA TYR A 109 7.32 -0.29 -15.09
C TYR A 109 6.03 -1.08 -14.77
N PRO A 110 5.11 -1.33 -15.72
CA PRO A 110 3.94 -2.18 -15.44
C PRO A 110 4.32 -3.57 -14.92
N LEU A 111 5.34 -4.20 -15.52
CA LEU A 111 5.80 -5.53 -15.14
C LEU A 111 6.34 -5.55 -13.70
N ILE A 112 7.13 -4.56 -13.31
CA ILE A 112 7.62 -4.42 -11.93
C ILE A 112 6.47 -4.20 -10.96
N ILE A 113 5.50 -3.35 -11.29
CA ILE A 113 4.37 -3.09 -10.39
C ILE A 113 3.56 -4.38 -10.17
N VAL A 114 3.29 -5.17 -11.23
CA VAL A 114 2.62 -6.47 -11.09
C VAL A 114 3.45 -7.44 -10.25
N ALA A 115 4.76 -7.54 -10.52
CA ALA A 115 5.66 -8.37 -9.72
C ALA A 115 5.68 -7.95 -8.24
N ASN A 116 5.62 -6.64 -7.96
CA ASN A 116 5.54 -6.12 -6.60
C ASN A 116 4.26 -6.51 -5.89
N VAL A 117 3.11 -6.47 -6.56
CA VAL A 117 1.84 -6.92 -5.96
C VAL A 117 1.91 -8.41 -5.61
N ILE A 118 2.37 -9.24 -6.55
CA ILE A 118 2.51 -10.69 -6.32
C ILE A 118 3.48 -10.97 -5.16
N MET A 119 4.65 -10.34 -5.19
CA MET A 119 5.69 -10.52 -4.16
C MET A 119 5.19 -10.06 -2.79
N THR A 120 4.42 -8.97 -2.74
CA THR A 120 3.82 -8.48 -1.49
C THR A 120 2.88 -9.52 -0.91
N ILE A 121 1.96 -10.08 -1.71
CA ILE A 121 1.02 -11.13 -1.27
C ILE A 121 1.78 -12.36 -0.76
N VAL A 122 2.80 -12.81 -1.50
CA VAL A 122 3.61 -13.98 -1.12
C VAL A 122 4.38 -13.73 0.17
N MET A 123 5.00 -12.56 0.34
CA MET A 123 5.79 -12.22 1.52
C MET A 123 4.92 -12.01 2.76
N PHE A 124 3.74 -11.39 2.62
CA PHE A 124 2.76 -11.30 3.71
C PHE A 124 2.30 -12.67 4.20
N ARG A 125 2.01 -13.57 3.25
CA ARG A 125 1.66 -14.96 3.57
C ARG A 125 2.81 -15.70 4.25
N ALA A 126 4.04 -15.48 3.79
CA ALA A 126 5.23 -16.12 4.35
C ALA A 126 5.60 -15.58 5.74
N SER A 127 5.27 -14.32 6.04
CA SER A 127 5.49 -13.72 7.35
C SER A 127 4.49 -14.17 8.41
N ALA A 128 3.31 -14.67 8.02
CA ALA A 128 2.30 -15.11 8.97
C ALA A 128 2.82 -16.26 9.85
N PHE A 129 2.56 -16.17 11.14
CA PHE A 129 3.01 -17.08 12.20
C PHE A 129 4.54 -17.22 12.28
N GLN A 130 5.31 -16.24 11.79
CA GLN A 130 6.76 -16.22 11.92
C GLN A 130 7.21 -15.29 13.04
N THR A 131 8.43 -15.50 13.53
CA THR A 131 9.02 -14.58 14.50
C THR A 131 9.20 -13.18 13.90
N SER A 132 9.05 -12.15 14.72
CA SER A 132 9.21 -10.74 14.31
C SER A 132 10.48 -10.49 13.49
N ARG A 133 11.59 -11.18 13.81
CA ARG A 133 12.86 -11.06 13.08
C ARG A 133 12.80 -11.64 11.66
N ARG A 134 12.12 -12.77 11.47
CA ARG A 134 11.93 -13.39 10.14
C ARG A 134 10.94 -12.60 9.29
N ALA A 135 9.84 -12.16 9.90
CA ALA A 135 8.88 -11.27 9.24
C ALA A 135 9.57 -9.99 8.75
N PHE A 136 10.37 -9.33 9.61
CA PHE A 136 11.18 -8.18 9.24
C PHE A 136 12.10 -8.47 8.04
N PHE A 137 12.74 -9.65 8.02
CA PHE A 137 13.61 -10.04 6.92
C PHE A 137 12.86 -10.22 5.58
N TYR A 138 11.65 -10.78 5.59
CA TYR A 138 10.83 -10.87 4.38
C TYR A 138 10.43 -9.50 3.83
N PHE A 139 10.02 -8.57 4.70
CA PHE A 139 9.72 -7.20 4.30
C PHE A 139 10.97 -6.43 3.85
N TRP A 140 12.12 -6.73 4.44
CA TRP A 140 13.39 -6.16 4.00
C TRP A 140 13.77 -6.64 2.59
N ILE A 141 13.63 -7.93 2.30
CA ILE A 141 13.81 -8.48 0.94
C ILE A 141 12.85 -7.82 -0.05
N LEU A 142 11.58 -7.68 0.31
CA LEU A 142 10.57 -7.01 -0.53
C LEU A 142 10.99 -5.57 -0.85
N GLY A 143 11.47 -4.81 0.15
CA GLY A 143 11.95 -3.45 -0.05
C GLY A 143 13.20 -3.36 -0.93
N VAL A 144 14.17 -4.26 -0.76
CA VAL A 144 15.36 -4.32 -1.61
C VAL A 144 14.97 -4.68 -3.05
N PHE A 145 14.08 -5.65 -3.24
CA PHE A 145 13.56 -6.01 -4.56
C PHE A 145 12.87 -4.82 -5.25
N GLN A 146 11.98 -4.12 -4.53
CA GLN A 146 11.30 -2.93 -5.04
C GLN A 146 12.28 -1.87 -5.52
N MET A 147 13.25 -1.51 -4.68
CA MET A 147 14.24 -0.48 -5.01
C MET A 147 15.13 -0.89 -6.19
N THR A 148 15.68 -2.10 -6.14
CA THR A 148 16.59 -2.59 -7.18
C THR A 148 15.89 -2.76 -8.53
N ALA A 149 14.65 -3.26 -8.55
CA ALA A 149 13.88 -3.41 -9.78
C ALA A 149 13.62 -2.05 -10.45
N LEU A 150 13.16 -1.05 -9.69
CA LEU A 150 12.89 0.29 -10.21
C LEU A 150 14.15 0.98 -10.75
N ILE A 151 15.25 0.91 -9.99
CA ILE A 151 16.54 1.46 -10.42
C ILE A 151 17.03 0.77 -11.68
N THR A 152 16.86 -0.56 -11.76
CA THR A 152 17.26 -1.34 -12.94
C THR A 152 16.54 -0.88 -14.19
N VAL A 153 15.20 -0.77 -14.18
CA VAL A 153 14.45 -0.29 -15.35
C VAL A 153 14.82 1.15 -15.71
N LYS A 154 14.99 2.04 -14.72
CA LYS A 154 15.41 3.41 -14.97
C LYS A 154 16.80 3.49 -15.62
N LEU A 155 17.76 2.68 -15.16
CA LEU A 155 19.11 2.64 -15.74
C LEU A 155 19.10 2.03 -17.14
N LEU A 156 18.28 1.00 -17.38
CA LEU A 156 18.10 0.41 -18.72
C LEU A 156 17.51 1.45 -19.69
N ASP A 157 16.48 2.16 -19.26
CA ASP A 157 15.84 3.22 -20.04
C ASP A 157 16.84 4.35 -20.37
N GLN A 158 17.64 4.79 -19.40
CA GLN A 158 18.64 5.84 -19.64
C GLN A 158 19.80 5.43 -20.55
N LYS A 159 20.27 4.17 -20.48
CA LYS A 159 21.46 3.72 -21.21
C LYS A 159 21.16 3.11 -22.59
N LEU A 160 20.03 2.41 -22.70
CA LEU A 160 19.66 1.64 -23.89
C LEU A 160 18.37 2.16 -24.54
N GLY A 161 17.61 3.00 -23.83
CA GLY A 161 16.35 3.52 -24.32
C GLY A 161 16.55 4.55 -25.41
N THR A 162 16.07 4.24 -26.62
CA THR A 162 15.78 5.27 -27.61
C THR A 162 14.44 5.90 -27.26
N PRO A 163 14.35 7.23 -27.12
CA PRO A 163 13.12 7.90 -26.72
C PRO A 163 12.08 7.77 -27.84
N LEU A 164 10.95 7.12 -27.55
CA LEU A 164 9.84 6.96 -28.50
C LEU A 164 8.81 8.07 -28.38
N LEU A 165 8.58 8.50 -27.13
CA LEU A 165 7.69 9.59 -26.78
C LEU A 165 8.56 10.70 -26.22
N VAL A 166 8.66 11.83 -26.92
CA VAL A 166 9.25 13.07 -26.43
C VAL A 166 8.12 14.10 -26.39
N LEU A 167 7.64 14.41 -25.20
CA LEU A 167 6.65 15.48 -25.03
C LEU A 167 7.39 16.82 -24.94
N THR A 168 6.96 17.81 -25.73
CA THR A 168 7.56 19.15 -25.67
C THR A 168 7.21 19.86 -24.36
N SER A 169 8.06 20.80 -23.92
CA SER A 169 7.87 21.55 -22.66
C SER A 169 6.52 22.27 -22.56
N SER A 170 5.90 22.62 -23.69
CA SER A 170 4.56 23.23 -23.74
C SER A 170 3.42 22.22 -23.54
N GLN A 171 3.59 20.96 -23.99
CA GLN A 171 2.58 19.90 -23.86
C GLN A 171 2.55 19.29 -22.45
N ARG A 172 3.65 19.42 -21.71
CA ARG A 172 3.84 18.88 -20.36
C ARG A 172 2.78 19.32 -19.35
N TRP A 173 2.42 20.61 -19.31
CA TRP A 173 1.41 21.12 -18.38
C TRP A 173 0.02 20.53 -18.66
N GLY A 174 -0.30 20.30 -19.94
CA GLY A 174 -1.52 19.61 -20.33
C GLY A 174 -1.54 18.15 -19.85
N VAL A 175 -0.42 17.44 -19.95
CA VAL A 175 -0.27 16.07 -19.45
C VAL A 175 -0.39 16.02 -17.93
N ILE A 176 0.25 16.94 -17.20
CA ILE A 176 0.13 17.03 -15.74
C ILE A 176 -1.32 17.24 -15.33
N LEU A 177 -2.02 18.20 -15.94
CA LEU A 177 -3.42 18.48 -15.63
C LEU A 177 -4.32 17.27 -15.93
N LEU A 178 -4.11 16.60 -17.07
CA LEU A 178 -4.82 15.38 -17.43
C LEU A 178 -4.59 14.26 -16.41
N LEU A 179 -3.34 14.01 -16.02
CA LEU A 179 -3.00 12.97 -15.04
C LEU A 179 -3.61 13.26 -13.67
N LEU A 180 -3.59 14.52 -13.22
CA LEU A 180 -4.23 14.91 -11.97
C LEU A 180 -5.75 14.69 -12.02
N LEU A 181 -6.41 15.04 -13.12
CA LEU A 181 -7.83 14.75 -13.31
C LEU A 181 -8.10 13.24 -13.29
N CYS A 182 -7.28 12.43 -13.98
CA CYS A 182 -7.41 10.98 -13.95
C CYS A 182 -7.27 10.41 -12.53
N ILE A 183 -6.33 10.92 -11.73
CA ILE A 183 -6.17 10.51 -10.32
C ILE A 183 -7.41 10.87 -9.50
N VAL A 184 -7.94 12.09 -9.65
CA VAL A 184 -9.15 12.53 -8.92
C VAL A 184 -10.39 11.72 -9.34
N LEU A 185 -10.55 11.43 -10.63
CA LEU A 185 -11.65 10.62 -11.14
C LEU A 185 -11.56 9.17 -10.66
N LEU A 186 -10.38 8.56 -10.73
CA LEU A 186 -10.14 7.20 -10.25
C LEU A 186 -10.45 7.09 -8.74
N ASN A 187 -10.05 8.11 -7.98
CA ASN A 187 -10.35 8.23 -6.56
C ASN A 187 -11.86 8.33 -6.28
N ALA A 188 -12.58 9.18 -7.03
CA ALA A 188 -14.03 9.34 -6.92
C ALA A 188 -14.79 8.05 -7.25
N ILE A 189 -14.36 7.32 -8.30
CA ILE A 189 -14.95 6.03 -8.69
C ILE A 189 -14.80 5.00 -7.57
N LEU A 190 -13.62 4.96 -6.92
CA LEU A 190 -13.33 4.01 -5.85
C LEU A 190 -13.91 4.43 -4.50
N LYS A 191 -14.59 5.59 -4.41
CA LYS A 191 -15.09 6.18 -3.16
C LYS A 191 -14.02 6.19 -2.07
N ALA A 192 -12.78 6.44 -2.45
CA ALA A 192 -11.66 6.33 -1.54
C ALA A 192 -11.62 7.52 -0.57
N ASN A 193 -11.17 7.28 0.67
CA ASN A 193 -11.06 8.32 1.70
C ASN A 193 -9.97 9.35 1.36
N MET A 194 -9.96 10.52 2.03
CA MET A 194 -8.97 11.62 1.81
C MET A 194 -7.50 11.17 1.69
N MET A 195 -7.08 10.05 2.29
CA MET A 195 -5.73 9.50 2.10
C MET A 195 -5.39 9.14 0.65
N SER A 196 -6.37 8.85 -0.19
CA SER A 196 -6.14 8.57 -1.61
C SER A 196 -5.76 9.81 -2.43
N LEU A 197 -5.85 11.02 -1.85
CA LEU A 197 -5.33 12.27 -2.44
C LEU A 197 -3.87 12.55 -2.07
N ILE A 198 -3.19 11.64 -1.36
CA ILE A 198 -1.75 11.76 -1.03
C ILE A 198 -0.89 12.16 -2.25
N PRO A 199 -1.08 11.60 -3.47
CA PRO A 199 -0.31 12.03 -4.64
C PRO A 199 -0.48 13.53 -4.95
N LEU A 200 -1.70 14.05 -4.88
CA LEU A 200 -1.98 15.47 -5.14
C LEU A 200 -1.36 16.37 -4.06
N ILE A 201 -1.36 15.90 -2.81
CA ILE A 201 -0.77 16.62 -1.67
C ILE A 201 0.76 16.60 -1.76
N PHE A 202 1.34 15.49 -2.20
CA PHE A 202 2.79 15.34 -2.34
C PHE A 202 3.34 16.15 -3.52
N PHE A 203 2.65 16.13 -4.67
CA PHE A 203 3.10 16.86 -5.86
C PHE A 203 2.59 18.30 -5.94
N GLY A 204 1.52 18.65 -5.23
CA GLY A 204 0.93 19.99 -5.25
C GLY A 204 1.94 21.10 -4.92
N PRO A 205 2.70 21.01 -3.81
CA PRO A 205 3.76 21.96 -3.49
C PRO A 205 4.83 22.03 -4.59
N GLN A 206 5.20 20.88 -5.16
CA GLN A 206 6.20 20.78 -6.20
C GLN A 206 5.78 21.48 -7.49
N LEU A 207 4.51 21.31 -7.89
CA LEU A 207 3.92 22.00 -9.04
C LEU A 207 3.79 23.51 -8.82
N LEU A 208 3.39 23.95 -7.61
CA LEU A 208 3.29 25.36 -7.27
C LEU A 208 4.66 26.05 -7.33
N PHE A 209 5.69 25.41 -6.79
CA PHE A 209 7.04 25.96 -6.77
C PHE A 209 7.66 26.00 -8.17
N GLU A 210 7.41 24.98 -8.99
CA GLU A 210 7.81 24.99 -10.38
C GLU A 210 7.09 26.07 -11.18
N TRP A 211 5.79 26.28 -10.95
CA TRP A 211 5.01 27.36 -11.57
C TRP A 211 5.49 28.76 -11.16
N LEU A 212 5.92 28.93 -9.90
CA LEU A 212 6.56 30.16 -9.40
C LEU A 212 7.99 30.37 -9.93
N GLY A 213 8.54 29.42 -10.70
CA GLY A 213 9.90 29.49 -11.25
C GLY A 213 10.99 29.28 -10.19
N TRP A 214 10.64 28.73 -9.03
CA TRP A 214 11.56 28.53 -7.92
C TRP A 214 12.31 27.19 -8.03
N THR A 215 13.17 27.07 -9.04
CA THR A 215 13.87 25.82 -9.38
C THR A 215 15.29 25.70 -8.80
N SER A 216 15.66 26.52 -7.81
CA SER A 216 17.00 26.44 -7.22
C SER A 216 17.18 25.13 -6.43
N PRO A 217 18.39 24.55 -6.37
CA PRO A 217 18.64 23.29 -5.66
C PRO A 217 18.21 23.31 -4.19
N LEU A 218 18.42 24.44 -3.51
CA LEU A 218 17.96 24.65 -2.13
C LEU A 218 16.44 24.66 -2.04
N MET A 219 15.76 25.21 -3.05
CA MET A 219 14.31 25.24 -3.06
C MET A 219 13.69 23.87 -3.28
N LEU A 220 14.29 23.02 -4.13
CA LEU A 220 13.85 21.63 -4.31
C LEU A 220 13.87 20.85 -2.98
N LEU A 221 14.92 21.03 -2.18
CA LEU A 221 15.00 20.45 -0.83
C LEU A 221 13.89 21.01 0.08
N PHE A 222 13.70 22.33 0.10
CA PHE A 222 12.59 22.96 0.83
C PHE A 222 11.22 22.42 0.42
N THR A 223 11.00 22.17 -0.87
CA THR A 223 9.72 21.69 -1.40
C THR A 223 9.43 20.26 -0.93
N SER A 224 10.46 19.41 -0.91
CA SER A 224 10.37 18.05 -0.37
C SER A 224 10.06 18.05 1.13
N LEU A 225 10.69 18.95 1.91
CA LEU A 225 10.43 19.11 3.34
C LEU A 225 9.00 19.59 3.62
N VAL A 226 8.52 20.58 2.87
CA VAL A 226 7.14 21.07 2.99
C VAL A 226 6.14 19.95 2.73
N SER A 227 6.37 19.12 1.71
CA SER A 227 5.51 17.98 1.38
C SER A 227 5.46 16.94 2.49
N ILE A 228 6.61 16.64 3.12
CA ILE A 228 6.71 15.75 4.28
C ILE A 228 5.99 16.34 5.50
N VAL A 229 6.18 17.63 5.79
CA VAL A 229 5.52 18.31 6.93
C VAL A 229 4.01 18.29 6.77
N ILE A 230 3.49 18.56 5.57
CA ILE A 230 2.04 18.50 5.29
C ILE A 230 1.51 17.08 5.54
N LEU A 231 2.21 16.04 5.08
CA LEU A 231 1.82 14.65 5.33
C LEU A 231 1.80 14.31 6.82
N VAL A 232 2.82 14.72 7.59
CA VAL A 232 2.89 14.47 9.04
C VAL A 232 1.77 15.20 9.78
N LEU A 233 1.48 16.46 9.43
CA LEU A 233 0.37 17.21 10.05
C LEU A 233 -0.98 16.56 9.77
N LEU A 234 -1.18 16.05 8.56
CA LEU A 234 -2.42 15.36 8.18
C LEU A 234 -2.58 14.02 8.91
N THR A 235 -1.51 13.23 9.07
CA THR A 235 -1.60 11.98 9.83
C THR A 235 -1.89 12.25 11.30
N ILE A 236 -1.26 13.27 11.90
CA ILE A 236 -1.55 13.70 13.27
C ILE A 236 -3.01 14.17 13.41
N ALA A 237 -3.49 15.03 12.49
CA ALA A 237 -4.87 15.52 12.52
C ALA A 237 -5.88 14.37 12.35
N PHE A 238 -5.57 13.39 11.50
CA PHE A 238 -6.40 12.19 11.34
C PHE A 238 -6.44 11.36 12.63
N LEU A 239 -5.27 11.08 13.23
CA LEU A 239 -5.16 10.34 14.48
C LEU A 239 -5.95 11.04 15.61
N GLN A 240 -5.86 12.36 15.72
CA GLN A 240 -6.63 13.14 16.69
C GLN A 240 -8.15 13.06 16.45
N LYS A 241 -8.59 13.07 15.19
CA LYS A 241 -10.01 12.94 14.83
C LYS A 241 -10.56 11.54 15.15
N THR A 242 -9.78 10.49 14.92
CA THR A 242 -10.14 9.12 15.33
C THR A 242 -10.16 8.96 16.85
N ASN A 243 -9.22 9.59 17.57
CA ASN A 243 -9.20 9.52 19.04
C ASN A 243 -10.42 10.21 19.66
N LYS A 244 -10.80 11.41 19.16
CA LYS A 244 -12.02 12.11 19.59
C LYS A 244 -13.31 11.35 19.27
N LYS A 245 -13.34 10.59 18.17
CA LYS A 245 -14.49 9.76 17.82
C LYS A 245 -14.64 8.57 18.78
N ASN A 246 -13.53 8.02 19.28
CA ASN A 246 -13.53 6.92 20.25
C ASN A 246 -13.88 7.40 21.67
N GLU A 247 -13.51 8.62 22.06
CA GLU A 247 -13.94 9.23 23.34
C GLU A 247 -15.45 9.51 23.42
N HIS A 248 -16.13 9.73 22.30
CA HIS A 248 -17.58 9.94 22.26
C HIS A 248 -18.42 8.65 22.22
N LEU A 249 -17.77 7.48 22.13
CA LEU A 249 -18.41 6.15 22.09
C LEU A 249 -18.17 5.33 23.37
N MET A 250 -17.49 5.89 24.36
CA MET A 250 -17.37 5.39 25.74
C MET A 250 -18.30 6.18 26.67
#